data_AF-A0A2M7VMC8-F1
#
_entry.id   AF-A0A2M7VMC8-F1
#
_cell.length_a   1.000
_cell.length_b   1.000
_cell.length_c   1.000
_cell.angle_alpha   90.00
_cell.angle_beta   90.00
_cell.angle_gamma   90.00
#
_symmetry.space_group_name_H-M   'P 1'
#
loop_
_entity.id
_entity.type
_entity.pdbx_description
1 polymer ?
#
loop_
_entity_poly.entity_id
_entity_poly.type
_entity_poly.pdbx_seq_one_letter_code
_entity_poly.pdbx_strand_id
1 'polypeptide(L)'
;MDYELEYNSGRSHLIIPEYGRHLQKLVDHCVAIADKNERQKMANAIISVMGNLQPHLRDVPDFTHKLWDQLFIMSDFKLEVDSPYEQPSRETFDKKPEPLAYPKAASKYRFYGNNIQIMIDTALTWEAGDLKEALIYVIANHMKKCYLNWNKDTVDDAVIFKHLRELSNGEIDLNADDEVLSETSKLVRKTTPIVNNNNNNKNKNFKKSLFKKRQ
;
A
#
# COMPACT_ATOMS: atom_id res chain seq x y z
N MET A 1 11.41 -24.25 46.66
CA MET A 1 11.18 -23.44 45.46
C MET A 1 9.73 -23.68 45.09
N ASP A 2 8.83 -22.84 45.60
CA ASP A 2 7.41 -22.94 45.26
C ASP A 2 7.25 -22.43 43.82
N TYR A 3 6.92 -23.34 42.91
CA TYR A 3 6.58 -22.99 41.54
C TYR A 3 5.10 -22.56 41.54
N GLU A 4 4.86 -21.29 41.83
CA GLU A 4 3.53 -20.69 41.63
C GLU A 4 3.15 -20.79 40.15
N LEU A 5 1.97 -21.34 39.87
CA LEU A 5 1.41 -21.38 38.53
C LEU A 5 1.09 -19.94 38.09
N GLU A 6 2.03 -19.29 37.42
CA GLU A 6 1.80 -17.94 36.89
C GLU A 6 0.90 -17.98 35.64
N TYR A 7 -0.33 -17.48 35.79
CA TYR A 7 -1.27 -17.31 34.68
C TYR A 7 -0.98 -16.04 33.87
N ASN A 8 -1.14 -16.13 32.54
CA ASN A 8 -0.93 -14.99 31.63
C ASN A 8 -1.86 -13.79 31.89
N SER A 9 -3.04 -14.02 32.47
CA SER A 9 -4.03 -12.99 32.80
C SER A 9 -3.62 -12.08 33.96
N GLY A 10 -2.70 -12.52 34.83
CA GLY A 10 -2.20 -11.72 35.96
C GLY A 10 -0.85 -11.04 35.69
N ARG A 11 -0.28 -11.22 34.50
CA ARG A 11 1.06 -10.70 34.17
C ARG A 11 0.99 -9.27 33.62
N SER A 12 2.09 -8.54 33.77
CA SER A 12 2.26 -7.22 33.15
C SER A 12 2.09 -7.30 31.63
N HIS A 13 1.51 -6.22 31.08
CA HIS A 13 1.36 -6.03 29.65
C HIS A 13 2.74 -5.91 29.00
N LEU A 14 2.92 -6.58 27.86
CA LEU A 14 4.15 -6.47 27.07
C LEU A 14 3.96 -5.34 26.07
N ILE A 15 4.84 -4.35 26.11
CA ILE A 15 4.78 -3.21 25.18
C ILE A 15 5.16 -3.67 23.77
N ILE A 16 6.17 -4.55 23.67
CA ILE A 16 6.63 -5.14 22.40
C ILE A 16 6.70 -6.67 22.58
N PRO A 17 5.64 -7.42 22.21
CA PRO A 17 5.55 -8.86 22.41
C PRO A 17 6.66 -9.69 21.72
N GLU A 18 7.26 -9.16 20.65
CA GLU A 18 8.25 -9.82 19.80
C GLU A 18 9.52 -10.24 20.55
N TYR A 19 9.92 -9.47 21.57
CA TYR A 19 11.10 -9.76 22.38
C TYR A 19 10.83 -10.69 23.57
N GLY A 20 9.55 -10.92 23.88
CA GLY A 20 9.12 -11.79 24.97
C GLY A 20 9.35 -11.24 26.38
N ARG A 21 8.96 -12.04 27.38
CA ARG A 21 8.91 -11.62 28.79
C ARG A 21 10.27 -11.49 29.46
N HIS A 22 11.25 -12.29 29.05
CA HIS A 22 12.58 -12.25 29.64
C HIS A 22 13.27 -10.91 29.39
N LEU A 23 13.11 -10.37 28.18
CA LEU A 23 13.66 -9.06 27.87
C LEU A 23 12.96 -7.96 28.67
N GLN A 24 11.63 -7.98 28.77
CA GLN A 24 10.89 -7.03 29.60
C GLN A 24 11.38 -7.04 31.05
N LYS A 25 11.57 -8.22 31.66
CA LYS A 25 12.12 -8.35 33.02
C LYS A 25 13.53 -7.76 33.15
N LEU A 26 14.38 -7.91 32.12
CA LEU A 26 15.72 -7.30 32.10
C LEU A 26 15.64 -5.77 32.03
N VAL A 27 14.73 -5.22 31.23
CA VAL A 27 14.50 -3.77 31.14
C VAL A 27 13.95 -3.23 32.46
N ASP A 28 12.97 -3.89 33.06
CA ASP A 28 12.40 -3.51 34.37
C ASP A 28 13.49 -3.50 35.45
N HIS A 29 14.38 -4.50 35.45
CA HIS A 29 15.54 -4.54 36.33
C HIS A 29 16.53 -3.41 36.05
N CYS A 30 16.82 -3.11 34.77
CA CYS A 30 17.71 -2.02 34.37
C CYS A 30 17.22 -0.65 34.87
N VAL A 31 15.90 -0.41 34.83
CA VAL A 31 15.28 0.82 35.35
C VAL A 31 15.41 0.92 36.87
N ALA A 32 15.39 -0.20 37.60
CA ALA A 32 15.49 -0.23 39.06
C ALA A 32 16.93 0.02 39.59
N ILE A 33 17.96 -0.05 38.74
CA ILE A 33 19.36 0.17 39.16
C ILE A 33 19.60 1.66 39.45
N ALA A 34 20.09 1.97 40.65
CA ALA A 34 20.39 3.33 41.07
C ALA A 34 21.70 3.88 40.48
N ASP A 35 22.75 3.05 40.38
CA ASP A 35 24.04 3.48 39.83
C ASP A 35 23.97 3.73 38.32
N LYS A 36 24.42 4.92 37.91
CA LYS A 36 24.41 5.33 36.49
C LYS A 36 25.34 4.46 35.64
N ASN A 37 26.52 4.10 36.16
CA ASN A 37 27.48 3.31 35.39
C ASN A 37 27.02 1.87 35.18
N GLU A 38 26.50 1.22 36.22
CA GLU A 38 25.92 -0.12 36.12
C GLU A 38 24.68 -0.14 35.21
N ARG A 39 23.80 0.85 35.31
CA ARG A 39 22.64 0.99 34.44
C ARG A 39 23.03 1.15 32.97
N GLN A 40 24.06 1.96 32.66
CA GLN A 40 24.58 2.11 31.30
C GLN A 40 25.12 0.79 30.74
N LYS A 41 25.91 0.06 31.55
CA LYS A 41 26.45 -1.26 31.16
C LYS A 41 25.33 -2.26 30.88
N MET A 42 24.30 -2.27 31.74
CA MET A 42 23.14 -3.13 31.57
C MET A 42 22.36 -2.80 30.29
N ALA A 43 22.10 -1.52 30.02
CA ALA A 43 21.42 -1.07 28.80
C ALA A 43 22.17 -1.54 27.53
N ASN A 44 23.50 -1.35 27.48
CA ASN A 44 24.32 -1.82 26.37
C ASN A 44 24.29 -3.35 26.20
N ALA A 45 24.27 -4.09 27.31
CA ALA A 45 24.13 -5.54 27.28
C ALA A 45 22.76 -5.97 26.73
N ILE A 46 21.67 -5.30 27.15
CA ILE A 46 20.32 -5.57 26.65
C ILE A 46 20.24 -5.32 25.14
N ILE A 47 20.80 -4.21 24.64
CA ILE A 47 20.81 -3.90 23.20
C ILE A 47 21.56 -4.98 22.42
N SER A 48 22.68 -5.47 22.95
CA SER A 48 23.43 -6.57 22.35
C SER A 48 22.59 -7.86 22.25
N VAL A 49 21.80 -8.16 23.28
CA VAL A 49 20.86 -9.30 23.29
C VAL A 49 19.73 -9.10 22.28
N MET A 50 19.13 -7.90 22.24
CA MET A 50 18.08 -7.56 21.27
C MET A 50 18.59 -7.70 19.83
N GLY A 51 19.82 -7.25 19.56
CA GLY A 51 20.48 -7.37 18.27
C GLY A 51 20.66 -8.82 17.80
N ASN A 52 21.02 -9.72 18.72
CA ASN A 52 21.15 -11.14 18.43
C ASN A 52 19.80 -11.82 18.19
N LEU A 53 18.72 -11.36 18.85
CA LEU A 53 17.38 -11.93 18.69
C LEU A 53 16.78 -11.56 17.33
N GLN A 54 17.11 -10.38 16.80
CA GLN A 54 16.58 -9.89 15.53
C GLN A 54 17.69 -9.71 14.47
N PRO A 55 18.24 -10.81 13.92
CA PRO A 55 19.32 -10.74 12.93
C PRO A 55 18.87 -10.12 11.60
N HIS A 56 17.56 -10.17 11.29
CA HIS A 56 16.99 -9.66 10.04
C HIS A 56 17.08 -8.13 9.88
N LEU A 57 17.21 -7.39 10.98
CA LEU A 57 17.34 -5.94 10.91
C LEU A 57 18.80 -5.48 10.70
N ARG A 58 19.79 -6.38 10.70
CA ARG A 58 21.22 -6.05 10.60
C ARG A 58 21.61 -5.33 9.30
N ASP A 59 20.88 -5.60 8.23
CA ASP A 59 21.13 -5.01 6.90
C ASP A 59 20.41 -3.65 6.72
N VAL A 60 19.63 -3.22 7.71
CA VAL A 60 18.89 -1.97 7.66
C VAL A 60 19.76 -0.84 8.22
N PRO A 61 20.00 0.25 7.46
CA PRO A 61 20.60 1.46 8.01
C PRO A 61 19.86 1.88 9.29
N ASP A 62 20.61 2.30 10.31
CA ASP A 62 20.08 2.71 11.62
C ASP A 62 19.42 1.60 12.45
N PHE A 63 19.85 0.34 12.28
CA PHE A 63 19.42 -0.75 13.16
C PHE A 63 19.65 -0.46 14.64
N THR A 64 20.82 0.05 14.99
CA THR A 64 21.19 0.40 16.37
C THR A 64 20.25 1.44 16.94
N HIS A 65 19.86 2.45 16.16
CA HIS A 65 18.89 3.47 16.54
C HIS A 65 17.55 2.83 16.92
N LYS A 66 17.03 1.91 16.08
CA LYS A 66 15.76 1.23 16.35
C LYS A 66 15.79 0.39 17.63
N LEU A 67 16.91 -0.25 17.95
CA LEU A 67 17.06 -1.00 19.20
C LEU A 67 17.02 -0.08 20.42
N TRP A 68 17.69 1.07 20.34
CA TRP A 68 17.63 2.11 21.35
C TRP A 68 16.19 2.62 21.53
N ASP A 69 15.49 2.93 20.45
CA ASP A 69 14.08 3.35 20.51
C ASP A 69 13.21 2.31 21.21
N GLN A 70 13.36 1.05 20.83
CA GLN A 70 12.61 -0.06 21.42
C GLN A 70 12.93 -0.26 22.90
N LEU A 71 14.19 -0.08 23.32
CA LEU A 71 14.58 -0.11 24.73
C LEU A 71 13.89 1.00 25.52
N PHE A 72 13.89 2.23 25.00
CA PHE A 72 13.21 3.35 25.66
C PHE A 72 11.69 3.14 25.74
N ILE A 73 11.09 2.65 24.66
CA ILE A 73 9.66 2.28 24.61
C ILE A 73 9.34 1.22 25.66
N MET A 74 10.14 0.13 25.76
CA MET A 74 9.93 -0.93 26.76
C MET A 74 10.06 -0.44 28.20
N SER A 75 10.79 0.65 28.44
CA SER A 75 10.99 1.25 29.76
C SER A 75 9.93 2.28 30.15
N ASP A 76 8.87 2.46 29.35
CA ASP A 76 7.93 3.58 29.46
C ASP A 76 8.64 4.96 29.50
N PHE A 77 9.76 5.10 28.78
CA PHE A 77 10.61 6.31 28.78
C PHE A 77 11.18 6.70 30.17
N LYS A 78 11.18 5.79 31.15
CA LYS A 78 11.72 6.04 32.51
C LYS A 78 13.24 5.82 32.61
N LEU A 79 13.85 5.21 31.59
CA LEU A 79 15.25 4.86 31.60
C LEU A 79 16.13 6.08 31.29
N GLU A 80 16.92 6.51 32.28
CA GLU A 80 17.94 7.57 32.14
C GLU A 80 19.31 6.95 31.80
N VAL A 81 19.64 6.89 30.50
CA VAL A 81 20.87 6.29 29.94
C VAL A 81 21.41 7.20 28.85
N ASP A 82 22.73 7.28 28.74
CA ASP A 82 23.41 8.06 27.70
C ASP A 82 23.32 7.30 26.37
N SER A 83 22.43 7.75 25.48
CA SER A 83 22.26 7.18 24.14
C SER A 83 22.91 8.11 23.11
N PRO A 84 23.63 7.58 22.11
CA PRO A 84 24.19 8.38 21.02
C PRO A 84 23.13 8.96 20.07
N TYR A 85 21.84 8.61 20.27
CA TYR A 85 20.71 9.02 19.43
C TYR A 85 19.67 9.79 20.26
N GLU A 86 18.89 10.64 19.60
CA GLU A 86 17.83 11.42 20.25
C GLU A 86 16.78 10.50 20.87
N GLN A 87 16.41 10.77 22.13
CA GLN A 87 15.41 9.97 22.82
C GLN A 87 14.04 10.19 22.17
N PRO A 88 13.32 9.12 21.78
CA PRO A 88 11.96 9.28 21.26
C PRO A 88 11.07 9.90 22.35
N SER A 89 10.28 10.91 21.97
CA SER A 89 9.34 11.56 22.89
C SER A 89 8.01 10.80 22.92
N ARG A 90 7.43 10.63 24.11
CA ARG A 90 6.12 9.98 24.31
C ARG A 90 5.02 10.60 23.44
N GLU A 91 5.06 11.92 23.28
CA GLU A 91 4.11 12.67 22.47
C GLU A 91 4.13 12.28 20.99
N THR A 92 5.27 11.82 20.47
CA THR A 92 5.38 11.38 19.08
C THR A 92 4.77 9.99 18.90
N PHE A 93 4.89 9.14 19.91
CA PHE A 93 4.36 7.77 19.88
C PHE A 93 2.83 7.73 20.02
N ASP A 94 2.26 8.57 20.90
CA ASP A 94 0.82 8.60 21.16
C ASP A 94 0.00 9.32 20.06
N LYS A 95 0.68 9.92 19.06
CA LYS A 95 0.02 10.55 17.91
C LYS A 95 -0.66 9.50 17.05
N LYS A 96 -1.99 9.54 17.04
CA LYS A 96 -2.79 8.75 16.10
C LYS A 96 -2.42 9.15 14.66
N PRO A 97 -2.35 8.19 13.73
CA PRO A 97 -2.15 8.50 12.32
C PRO A 97 -3.28 9.40 11.83
N GLU A 98 -2.95 10.35 10.94
CA GLU A 98 -3.97 11.22 10.36
C GLU A 98 -4.95 10.38 9.52
N PRO A 99 -6.27 10.60 9.69
CA PRO A 99 -7.25 9.89 8.88
C PRO A 99 -7.14 10.33 7.43
N LEU A 100 -6.88 9.37 6.54
CA LEU A 100 -6.92 9.63 5.10
C LEU A 100 -8.36 9.86 4.66
N ALA A 101 -8.61 10.94 3.92
CA ALA A 101 -9.90 11.18 3.32
C ALA A 101 -10.20 10.08 2.28
N TYR A 102 -11.36 9.43 2.40
CA TYR A 102 -11.79 8.46 1.40
C TYR A 102 -12.06 9.16 0.06
N PRO A 103 -11.60 8.62 -1.08
CA PRO A 103 -11.85 9.23 -2.38
C PRO A 103 -13.36 9.20 -2.67
N LYS A 104 -14.00 10.38 -2.68
CA LYS A 104 -15.43 10.56 -3.02
C LYS A 104 -15.64 10.65 -4.53
N ALA A 105 -15.10 9.71 -5.31
CA ALA A 105 -15.26 9.72 -6.76
C ALA A 105 -16.49 8.89 -7.18
N ALA A 106 -17.70 9.41 -6.94
CA ALA A 106 -18.93 8.85 -7.47
C ALA A 106 -19.37 9.69 -8.68
N SER A 107 -18.92 9.33 -9.88
CA SER A 107 -19.50 9.88 -11.11
C SER A 107 -20.93 9.38 -11.29
N LYS A 108 -21.82 10.25 -11.80
CA LYS A 108 -23.21 9.93 -12.16
C LYS A 108 -23.29 8.70 -13.07
N TYR A 109 -22.29 8.53 -13.93
CA TYR A 109 -22.16 7.40 -14.85
C TYR A 109 -20.95 6.53 -14.48
N ARG A 110 -21.21 5.37 -13.86
CA ARG A 110 -20.14 4.47 -13.37
C ARG A 110 -19.22 3.96 -14.49
N PHE A 111 -19.73 3.82 -15.71
CA PHE A 111 -19.01 3.27 -16.85
C PHE A 111 -17.97 4.23 -17.46
N TYR A 112 -18.01 5.52 -17.13
CA TYR A 112 -16.97 6.48 -17.54
C TYR A 112 -15.80 6.58 -16.55
N GLY A 113 -15.99 6.12 -15.30
CA GLY A 113 -14.99 6.24 -14.25
C GLY A 113 -14.66 7.68 -13.88
N ASN A 114 -13.55 7.87 -13.17
CA ASN A 114 -13.11 9.20 -12.72
C ASN A 114 -12.32 9.97 -13.80
N ASN A 115 -11.66 9.26 -14.71
CA ASN A 115 -10.76 9.87 -15.70
C ASN A 115 -11.52 10.79 -16.66
N ILE A 116 -12.73 10.40 -17.09
CA ILE A 116 -13.57 11.24 -17.96
C ILE A 116 -13.93 12.55 -17.27
N GLN A 117 -14.26 12.52 -15.98
CA GLN A 117 -14.56 13.75 -15.22
C GLN A 117 -13.33 14.65 -15.16
N ILE A 118 -12.16 14.10 -14.82
CA ILE A 118 -10.90 14.86 -14.78
C ILE A 118 -10.57 15.48 -16.15
N MET A 119 -10.78 14.72 -17.23
CA MET A 119 -10.53 15.22 -18.59
C MET A 119 -11.48 16.36 -18.96
N ILE A 120 -12.76 16.27 -18.58
CA ILE A 120 -13.75 17.34 -18.78
C ILE A 120 -13.34 18.58 -17.97
N ASP A 121 -13.05 18.42 -16.68
CA ASP A 121 -12.64 19.53 -15.82
C ASP A 121 -11.38 20.23 -16.37
N THR A 122 -10.41 19.45 -16.87
CA THR A 122 -9.20 19.99 -17.52
C THR A 122 -9.54 20.73 -18.81
N ALA A 123 -10.42 20.20 -19.66
CA ALA A 123 -10.84 20.86 -20.89
C ALA A 123 -11.56 22.19 -20.62
N LEU A 124 -12.30 22.30 -19.50
CA LEU A 124 -12.94 23.55 -19.10
C LEU A 124 -11.92 24.63 -18.71
N THR A 125 -10.78 24.26 -18.14
CA THR A 125 -9.70 25.22 -17.80
C THR A 125 -8.95 25.81 -18.99
N TRP A 126 -9.12 25.25 -20.20
CA TRP A 126 -8.43 25.74 -21.40
C TRP A 126 -9.17 26.92 -22.04
N GLU A 127 -8.41 27.83 -22.66
CA GLU A 127 -8.94 28.94 -23.45
C GLU A 127 -9.70 28.44 -24.68
N ALA A 128 -10.67 29.24 -25.16
CA ALA A 128 -11.43 28.92 -26.35
C ALA A 128 -10.53 28.96 -27.60
N GLY A 129 -10.47 27.84 -28.33
CA GLY A 129 -9.72 27.71 -29.57
C GLY A 129 -9.66 26.25 -30.06
N ASP A 130 -9.07 26.04 -31.23
CA ASP A 130 -9.03 24.76 -31.94
C ASP A 130 -8.51 23.59 -31.08
N LEU A 131 -7.57 23.88 -30.16
CA LEU A 131 -7.00 22.87 -29.25
C LEU A 131 -8.03 22.37 -28.22
N LYS A 132 -8.90 23.24 -27.73
CA LYS A 132 -9.96 22.89 -26.77
C LYS A 132 -11.03 22.05 -27.47
N GLU A 133 -11.44 22.44 -28.67
CA GLU A 133 -12.40 21.68 -29.49
C GLU A 133 -11.88 20.28 -29.83
N ALA A 134 -10.62 20.18 -30.27
CA ALA A 134 -9.98 18.89 -30.52
C ALA A 134 -9.92 18.01 -29.27
N LEU A 135 -9.62 18.58 -28.09
CA LEU A 135 -9.61 17.84 -26.82
C LEU A 135 -11.01 17.34 -26.46
N ILE A 136 -12.03 18.18 -26.61
CA ILE A 136 -13.44 17.84 -26.39
C ILE A 136 -13.86 16.66 -27.29
N TYR A 137 -13.48 16.68 -28.56
CA TYR A 137 -13.77 15.59 -29.50
C TYR A 137 -13.04 14.28 -29.11
N VAL A 138 -11.79 14.37 -28.64
CA VAL A 138 -11.06 13.21 -28.12
C VAL A 138 -11.74 12.64 -26.87
N ILE A 139 -12.24 13.50 -25.98
CA ILE A 139 -13.00 13.09 -24.79
C ILE A 139 -14.28 12.37 -25.22
N ALA A 140 -15.05 12.92 -26.16
CA ALA A 140 -16.28 12.30 -26.66
C ALA A 140 -16.02 10.91 -27.28
N ASN A 141 -14.94 10.76 -28.05
CA ASN A 141 -14.52 9.46 -28.57
C ASN A 141 -14.09 8.49 -27.46
N HIS A 142 -13.42 8.99 -26.42
CA HIS A 142 -13.06 8.19 -25.26
C HIS A 142 -14.31 7.73 -24.48
N MET A 143 -15.31 8.60 -24.33
CA MET A 143 -16.61 8.27 -23.76
C MET A 143 -17.32 7.18 -24.58
N LYS A 144 -17.40 7.33 -25.91
CA LYS A 144 -17.98 6.29 -26.79
C LYS A 144 -17.30 4.94 -26.61
N LYS A 145 -15.96 4.93 -26.50
CA LYS A 145 -15.19 3.72 -26.23
C LYS A 145 -15.47 3.11 -24.84
N CYS A 146 -15.51 3.92 -23.78
CA CYS A 146 -15.83 3.46 -22.42
C CYS A 146 -17.24 2.88 -22.35
N TYR A 147 -18.21 3.51 -23.04
CA TYR A 147 -19.57 3.02 -23.14
C TYR A 147 -19.63 1.65 -23.81
N LEU A 148 -18.99 1.48 -24.97
CA LEU A 148 -18.94 0.21 -25.72
C LEU A 148 -18.15 -0.90 -25.01
N ASN A 149 -17.21 -0.54 -24.13
CA ASN A 149 -16.51 -1.52 -23.32
C ASN A 149 -17.38 -2.05 -22.16
N TRP A 150 -18.28 -1.21 -21.64
CA TRP A 150 -19.18 -1.57 -20.54
C TRP A 150 -20.50 -2.19 -21.04
N ASN A 151 -21.03 -1.68 -22.15
CA ASN A 151 -22.23 -2.16 -22.83
C ASN A 151 -21.87 -2.85 -24.16
N LYS A 152 -22.42 -4.03 -24.42
CA LYS A 152 -22.13 -4.82 -25.65
C LYS A 152 -22.92 -4.36 -26.89
N ASP A 153 -23.78 -3.37 -26.73
CA ASP A 153 -24.66 -2.87 -27.79
C ASP A 153 -24.07 -1.62 -28.45
N THR A 154 -24.56 -1.29 -29.65
CA THR A 154 -24.21 -0.04 -30.33
C THR A 154 -24.75 1.16 -29.57
N VAL A 155 -24.01 2.26 -29.59
CA VAL A 155 -24.44 3.54 -28.99
C VAL A 155 -24.55 4.59 -30.08
N ASP A 156 -25.60 5.40 -29.98
CA ASP A 156 -25.80 6.58 -30.81
C ASP A 156 -24.97 7.77 -30.29
N ASP A 157 -24.42 8.57 -31.20
CA ASP A 157 -23.52 9.67 -30.87
C ASP A 157 -24.25 10.77 -30.10
N ALA A 158 -25.54 10.98 -30.40
CA ALA A 158 -26.40 11.90 -29.67
C ALA A 158 -26.48 11.60 -28.15
N VAL A 159 -26.42 10.31 -27.77
CA VAL A 159 -26.43 9.91 -26.35
C VAL A 159 -25.11 10.28 -25.68
N ILE A 160 -23.99 10.12 -26.38
CA ILE A 160 -22.65 10.47 -25.87
C ILE A 160 -22.54 11.99 -25.69
N PHE A 161 -23.02 12.78 -26.65
CA PHE A 161 -23.05 14.24 -26.53
C PHE A 161 -23.94 14.72 -25.38
N LYS A 162 -25.11 14.08 -25.19
CA LYS A 162 -25.96 14.36 -24.03
C LYS A 162 -25.24 14.07 -22.71
N HIS A 163 -24.55 12.94 -22.59
CA HIS A 163 -23.78 12.63 -21.38
C HIS A 163 -22.63 13.62 -21.13
N LEU A 164 -21.95 14.06 -22.19
CA LEU A 164 -20.87 15.04 -22.10
C LEU A 164 -21.41 16.40 -21.60
N ARG A 165 -22.55 16.84 -22.11
CA ARG A 165 -23.25 18.04 -21.65
C ARG A 165 -23.66 17.92 -20.18
N GLU A 166 -24.20 16.77 -19.78
CA GLU A 166 -24.60 16.54 -18.39
C GLU A 166 -23.40 16.49 -17.41
N LEU A 167 -22.27 15.92 -17.82
CA LEU A 167 -21.05 15.85 -16.98
C LEU A 167 -20.27 17.16 -16.91
N SER A 168 -20.42 18.03 -17.91
CA SER A 168 -19.84 19.38 -17.97
C SER A 168 -20.76 20.47 -17.40
N ASN A 169 -21.86 20.10 -16.75
CA ASN A 169 -22.88 21.04 -16.25
C ASN A 169 -23.42 22.01 -17.32
N GLY A 170 -23.43 21.58 -18.59
CA GLY A 170 -23.93 22.37 -19.72
C GLY A 170 -22.92 23.34 -20.34
N GLU A 171 -21.65 23.34 -19.90
CA GLU A 171 -20.62 24.21 -20.48
C GLU A 171 -20.09 23.71 -21.82
N ILE A 172 -20.20 22.41 -22.11
CA ILE A 172 -19.82 21.82 -23.39
C ILE A 172 -21.10 21.36 -24.10
N ASP A 173 -21.43 22.01 -25.22
CA ASP A 173 -22.55 21.63 -26.10
C ASP A 173 -21.99 21.37 -27.50
N LEU A 174 -21.95 20.08 -27.87
CA LEU A 174 -21.63 19.64 -29.23
C LEU A 174 -22.95 19.35 -29.94
N ASN A 175 -23.21 20.04 -31.05
CA ASN A 175 -24.40 19.76 -31.86
C ASN A 175 -24.20 18.43 -32.60
N ALA A 176 -25.20 17.54 -32.49
CA ALA A 176 -25.14 16.21 -33.09
C ALA A 176 -25.11 16.21 -34.63
N ASP A 177 -25.45 17.35 -35.27
CA ASP A 177 -25.61 17.47 -36.71
C ASP A 177 -24.29 17.82 -37.45
N ASP A 178 -23.29 18.37 -36.76
CA ASP A 178 -22.08 18.88 -37.41
C ASP A 178 -20.86 17.93 -37.29
N GLU A 179 -20.82 17.04 -36.29
CA GLU A 179 -19.64 16.21 -36.03
C GLU A 179 -19.97 14.75 -35.71
N VAL A 180 -19.51 13.84 -36.58
CA VAL A 180 -19.66 12.39 -36.42
C VAL A 180 -18.50 11.85 -35.59
N LEU A 181 -18.77 11.06 -34.54
CA LEU A 181 -17.72 10.41 -33.75
C LEU A 181 -17.10 9.24 -34.52
N SER A 182 -15.92 8.80 -34.09
CA SER A 182 -15.25 7.64 -34.69
C SER A 182 -16.15 6.41 -34.73
N GLU A 183 -16.08 5.67 -35.84
CA GLU A 183 -16.85 4.45 -36.01
C GLU A 183 -16.56 3.43 -34.89
N THR A 184 -17.63 2.81 -34.39
CA THR A 184 -17.62 1.75 -33.35
C THR A 184 -16.61 0.63 -33.67
N SER A 185 -16.45 0.29 -34.95
CA SER A 185 -15.52 -0.72 -35.48
C SER A 185 -14.05 -0.40 -35.20
N LYS A 186 -13.67 0.88 -35.14
CA LYS A 186 -12.30 1.35 -34.90
C LYS A 186 -11.98 1.51 -33.40
N LEU A 187 -13.02 1.64 -32.57
CA LEU A 187 -12.90 1.90 -31.13
C LEU A 187 -12.79 0.61 -30.30
N VAL A 188 -13.46 -0.45 -30.73
CA VAL A 188 -13.46 -1.76 -30.05
C VAL A 188 -12.42 -2.67 -30.71
N ARG A 189 -11.36 -3.01 -29.96
CA ARG A 189 -10.49 -4.13 -30.37
C ARG A 189 -11.30 -5.40 -30.23
N LYS A 190 -11.55 -6.12 -31.33
CA LYS A 190 -11.93 -7.53 -31.27
C LYS A 190 -10.81 -8.24 -30.50
N THR A 191 -11.05 -8.55 -29.23
CA THR A 191 -10.16 -9.43 -28.48
C THR A 191 -10.15 -10.75 -29.25
N THR A 192 -9.05 -11.04 -29.93
CA THR A 192 -8.79 -12.40 -30.40
C THR A 192 -8.91 -13.30 -29.17
N PRO A 193 -9.71 -14.37 -29.21
CA PRO A 193 -9.74 -15.29 -28.09
C PRO A 193 -8.30 -15.78 -27.91
N ILE A 194 -7.75 -15.59 -26.72
CA ILE A 194 -6.46 -16.18 -26.36
C ILE A 194 -6.68 -17.69 -26.43
N VAL A 195 -6.31 -18.29 -27.57
CA VAL A 195 -6.21 -19.73 -27.68
C VAL A 195 -5.03 -20.11 -26.81
N ASN A 196 -5.31 -20.50 -25.57
CA ASN A 196 -4.35 -21.17 -24.69
C ASN A 196 -3.99 -22.50 -25.35
N ASN A 197 -3.01 -22.46 -26.25
CA ASN A 197 -2.46 -23.65 -26.88
C ASN A 197 -1.54 -24.32 -25.85
N ASN A 198 -2.14 -25.06 -24.92
CA ASN A 198 -1.45 -25.94 -23.99
C ASN A 198 -0.83 -27.11 -24.76
N ASN A 199 0.27 -26.85 -25.48
CA ASN A 199 1.15 -27.88 -25.99
C ASN A 199 2.01 -28.39 -24.82
N ASN A 200 1.43 -29.28 -24.01
CA ASN A 200 2.15 -30.13 -23.08
C ASN A 200 2.99 -31.14 -23.88
N ASN A 201 4.15 -30.69 -24.35
CA ASN A 201 5.15 -31.56 -24.95
C ASN A 201 5.88 -32.34 -23.85
N LYS A 202 5.57 -33.64 -23.82
CA LYS A 202 6.31 -34.70 -23.14
C LYS A 202 7.80 -34.65 -23.49
N ASN A 203 8.68 -34.47 -22.50
CA ASN A 203 10.07 -34.91 -22.53
C ASN A 203 10.36 -35.64 -21.21
N LYS A 204 10.25 -36.99 -21.16
CA LYS A 204 11.30 -38.00 -21.43
C LYS A 204 12.62 -37.78 -20.66
N ASN A 205 12.87 -38.73 -19.76
CA ASN A 205 14.16 -39.35 -19.42
C ASN A 205 15.13 -38.62 -18.46
N PHE A 206 15.05 -38.96 -17.18
CA PHE A 206 16.25 -39.22 -16.38
C PHE A 206 16.21 -40.65 -15.84
N LYS A 207 17.10 -41.48 -16.39
CA LYS A 207 17.32 -42.88 -15.99
C LYS A 207 17.89 -42.90 -14.56
N LYS A 208 17.18 -43.53 -13.64
CA LYS A 208 17.76 -44.04 -12.38
C LYS A 208 18.42 -45.40 -12.70
N SER A 209 19.74 -45.47 -12.53
CA SER A 209 20.49 -46.73 -12.56
C SER A 209 21.47 -46.78 -11.38
N LEU A 210 21.12 -47.61 -10.41
CA LEU A 210 21.96 -48.56 -9.68
C LEU A 210 23.29 -48.06 -9.10
N PHE A 211 23.31 -47.82 -7.78
CA PHE A 211 24.41 -48.30 -6.93
C PHE A 211 23.92 -49.44 -6.02
N LYS A 212 24.65 -50.53 -6.16
CA LYS A 212 24.45 -51.89 -5.68
C LYS A 212 24.88 -51.97 -4.22
N LYS A 213 23.98 -52.41 -3.32
CA LYS A 213 24.36 -52.96 -2.01
C LYS A 213 25.23 -54.20 -2.25
N ARG A 214 26.39 -54.25 -1.61
CA ARG A 214 27.09 -55.50 -1.28
C ARG A 214 27.51 -55.44 0.19
N GLN A 215 27.06 -56.48 0.89
CA GLN A 215 27.50 -57.12 2.14
C GLN A 215 28.29 -56.29 3.14
#